data_AF-A0A6N8LTT7-F1
#
_entry.id   AF-A0A6N8LTT7-F1
#
_cell.length_a   1.000
_cell.length_b   1.000
_cell.length_c   1.000
_cell.angle_alpha   90.00
_cell.angle_beta   90.00
_cell.angle_gamma   90.00
#
_symmetry.space_group_name_H-M   'P 1'
#
loop_
_entity.id
_entity.type
_entity.pdbx_description
1 polymer ?
#
loop_
_entity_poly.entity_id
_entity_poly.type
_entity_poly.pdbx_seq_one_letter_code
_entity_poly.pdbx_strand_id
1 'polypeptide(L)'
;MTECNDKMGWSTWLPCRLHGATSLVEIRRPDVFPPFGTIFKIWNQPLRLVGIAKDRLVIAHASSPFGLFLVPDLDGTPGLMTVSYFTELSRSGQVEVEKPSNARPQKATDPVRLAAERLRTECDMLDAAGVRNGSKSIDMFIHANWTADLRSRYGEPDNCHTIRRWRSKRKRELT
;
A
#
# COMPACT_ATOMS: atom_id res chain seq x y z
N MET A 1 -5.92 -6.43 29.09
CA MET A 1 -4.92 -7.30 28.45
C MET A 1 -5.59 -7.87 27.22
N THR A 2 -5.27 -7.33 26.05
CA THR A 2 -5.75 -7.89 24.78
C THR A 2 -4.58 -7.81 23.81
N GLU A 3 -3.78 -8.88 23.81
CA GLU A 3 -2.83 -9.16 22.74
C GLU A 3 -3.65 -9.48 21.49
N CYS A 4 -3.68 -8.56 20.52
CA CYS A 4 -4.15 -8.88 19.18
C CYS A 4 -2.95 -9.35 18.35
N ASN A 5 -2.98 -10.65 18.08
CA ASN A 5 -2.05 -11.45 17.30
C ASN A 5 -1.80 -10.86 15.89
N ASP A 6 -0.58 -10.41 15.63
CA ASP A 6 -0.05 -9.90 14.35
C ASP A 6 0.26 -11.03 13.34
N LYS A 7 -0.64 -12.01 13.22
CA LYS A 7 -0.52 -13.17 12.31
C LYS A 7 -1.76 -13.40 11.44
N MET A 8 -2.36 -12.33 10.91
CA MET A 8 -3.39 -12.49 9.88
C MET A 8 -2.79 -12.32 8.49
N GLY A 9 -2.67 -13.43 7.76
CA GLY A 9 -2.53 -13.40 6.31
C GLY A 9 -3.68 -12.62 5.70
N TRP A 10 -3.38 -11.75 4.74
CA TRP A 10 -4.39 -10.98 3.99
C TRP A 10 -5.20 -11.93 3.09
N SER A 11 -6.23 -12.57 3.63
CA SER A 11 -7.25 -13.29 2.87
C SER A 11 -8.53 -12.46 2.86
N THR A 12 -9.01 -12.07 1.68
CA THR A 12 -10.31 -11.42 1.51
C THR A 12 -11.22 -12.33 0.69
N TRP A 13 -12.47 -12.47 1.11
CA TRP A 13 -13.46 -13.27 0.42
C TRP A 13 -14.26 -12.36 -0.50
N LEU A 14 -14.20 -12.58 -1.81
CA LEU A 14 -15.11 -11.92 -2.75
C LEU A 14 -16.15 -12.92 -3.27
N PRO A 15 -17.40 -12.48 -3.47
CA PRO A 15 -18.35 -13.25 -4.25
C PRO A 15 -17.83 -13.28 -5.69
N CYS A 16 -17.38 -14.44 -6.14
CA CYS A 16 -17.03 -14.67 -7.54
C CYS A 16 -18.00 -15.67 -8.14
N ARG A 17 -18.52 -15.34 -9.32
CA ARG A 17 -19.27 -16.30 -10.13
C ARG A 17 -18.26 -17.14 -10.90
N LEU A 18 -18.08 -18.38 -10.48
CA LEU A 18 -17.34 -19.39 -11.24
C LEU A 18 -18.39 -20.39 -11.73
N HIS A 19 -18.50 -20.57 -13.05
CA HIS A 19 -19.33 -21.62 -13.67
C HIS A 19 -20.81 -21.59 -13.24
N GLY A 20 -21.42 -20.39 -13.16
CA GLY A 20 -22.85 -20.24 -12.85
C GLY A 20 -23.22 -20.33 -11.37
N ALA A 21 -22.29 -20.64 -10.46
CA ALA A 21 -22.51 -20.60 -9.01
C ALA A 21 -21.84 -19.38 -8.38
N THR A 22 -22.56 -18.67 -7.50
CA THR A 22 -21.96 -17.64 -6.64
C THR A 22 -21.24 -18.35 -5.51
N SER A 23 -19.91 -18.35 -5.53
CA SER A 23 -19.11 -18.93 -4.45
C SER A 23 -18.22 -17.84 -3.86
N LEU A 24 -18.06 -17.86 -2.54
CA LEU A 24 -17.03 -17.06 -1.87
C LEU A 24 -15.68 -17.69 -2.20
N VAL A 25 -14.82 -16.93 -2.88
CA VAL A 25 -13.47 -17.40 -3.21
C VAL A 25 -12.48 -16.63 -2.37
N GLU A 26 -11.58 -17.37 -1.73
CA GLU A 26 -10.46 -16.81 -1.01
C GLU A 26 -9.51 -16.15 -2.02
N ILE A 27 -9.30 -14.85 -1.88
CA ILE A 27 -8.31 -14.11 -2.65
C ILE A 27 -7.02 -14.10 -1.86
N ARG A 28 -5.98 -14.63 -2.50
CA ARG A 28 -4.63 -14.62 -1.97
C ARG A 28 -3.79 -13.59 -2.70
N ARG A 29 -2.76 -13.13 -1.99
CA ARG A 29 -1.71 -12.35 -2.61
C ARG A 29 -0.97 -13.25 -3.61
N PRO A 30 -0.75 -12.81 -4.86
CA PRO A 30 0.11 -13.53 -5.79
C PRO A 30 1.53 -13.57 -5.22
N ASP A 31 2.01 -14.78 -4.95
CA ASP A 31 3.41 -15.03 -4.60
C ASP A 31 4.30 -15.06 -5.86
N VAL A 32 3.69 -15.22 -7.04
CA VAL A 32 4.35 -15.32 -8.34
C VAL A 32 3.74 -14.32 -9.31
N PHE A 33 4.62 -13.74 -10.13
CA PHE A 33 4.38 -12.72 -11.16
C PHE A 33 3.01 -12.86 -11.89
N PRO A 34 2.29 -11.75 -12.12
CA PRO A 34 2.65 -10.36 -11.82
C PRO A 34 2.52 -10.01 -10.33
N PRO A 35 3.37 -9.11 -9.79
CA PRO A 35 3.30 -8.73 -8.38
C PRO A 35 1.97 -8.04 -8.04
N PHE A 36 1.49 -8.23 -6.81
CA PHE A 36 0.27 -7.58 -6.32
C PHE A 36 0.32 -6.06 -6.54
N GLY A 37 -0.79 -5.48 -7.02
CA GLY A 37 -0.89 -4.04 -7.26
C GLY A 37 -0.24 -3.57 -8.57
N THR A 38 0.31 -4.47 -9.39
CA THR A 38 0.79 -4.12 -10.74
C THR A 38 -0.35 -3.50 -11.55
N ILE A 39 -0.07 -2.37 -12.18
CA ILE A 39 -0.94 -1.74 -13.15
C ILE A 39 -0.47 -2.16 -14.54
N PHE A 40 -1.40 -2.59 -15.38
CA PHE A 40 -1.17 -2.95 -16.76
C PHE A 40 -2.32 -2.46 -17.61
N LYS A 41 -2.07 -2.28 -18.90
CA LYS A 41 -3.08 -1.97 -19.89
C LYS A 41 -3.40 -3.22 -20.69
N ILE A 42 -4.68 -3.59 -20.72
CA ILE A 42 -5.20 -4.57 -21.67
C ILE A 42 -6.21 -3.83 -22.52
N TRP A 43 -6.04 -3.88 -23.86
CA TRP A 43 -6.89 -3.14 -24.80
C TRP A 43 -7.05 -1.64 -24.47
N ASN A 44 -5.93 -1.00 -24.09
CA ASN A 44 -5.89 0.40 -23.65
C ASN A 44 -6.74 0.74 -22.41
N GLN A 45 -7.22 -0.27 -21.68
CA GLN A 45 -7.91 -0.07 -20.40
C GLN A 45 -6.93 -0.25 -19.25
N PRO A 46 -6.83 0.71 -18.31
CA PRO A 46 -5.95 0.60 -17.16
C PRO A 46 -6.55 -0.36 -16.14
N LEU A 47 -5.82 -1.43 -15.85
CA LEU A 47 -6.23 -2.53 -14.98
C LEU A 47 -5.19 -2.75 -13.89
N ARG A 48 -5.63 -3.20 -12.72
CA ARG A 48 -4.80 -3.46 -11.55
C ARG A 48 -5.01 -4.89 -11.06
N LEU A 49 -3.93 -5.59 -10.76
CA LEU A 49 -3.98 -6.89 -10.10
C LEU A 49 -4.38 -6.73 -8.63
N VAL A 50 -5.52 -7.31 -8.26
CA VAL A 50 -6.07 -7.33 -6.90
C VAL A 50 -5.72 -8.63 -6.17
N GLY A 51 -5.48 -9.73 -6.89
CA GLY A 51 -5.08 -10.96 -6.25
C GLY A 51 -5.19 -12.17 -7.17
N ILE A 52 -5.06 -13.34 -6.57
CA ILE A 52 -5.27 -14.62 -7.25
C ILE A 52 -6.33 -15.41 -6.48
N ALA A 53 -7.26 -15.98 -7.23
CA ALA A 53 -8.32 -16.84 -6.75
C ALA A 53 -8.18 -18.18 -7.48
N LYS A 54 -7.70 -19.22 -6.76
CA LYS A 54 -7.25 -20.49 -7.35
C LYS A 54 -6.15 -20.25 -8.40
N ASP A 55 -6.44 -20.48 -9.68
CA ASP A 55 -5.52 -20.25 -10.82
C ASP A 55 -5.95 -19.08 -11.72
N ARG A 56 -6.80 -18.19 -11.18
CA ARG A 56 -7.36 -17.06 -11.90
C ARG A 56 -6.96 -15.75 -11.26
N LEU A 57 -6.62 -14.79 -12.11
CA LEU A 57 -6.27 -13.43 -11.74
C LEU A 57 -7.54 -12.65 -11.40
N VAL A 58 -7.55 -12.06 -10.22
CA VAL A 58 -8.54 -11.06 -9.84
C VAL A 58 -8.00 -9.71 -10.26
N ILE A 59 -8.56 -9.18 -11.33
CA ILE A 59 -8.16 -7.92 -11.94
C ILE A 59 -9.31 -6.93 -11.80
N ALA A 60 -9.02 -5.69 -11.41
CA ALA A 60 -10.01 -4.62 -11.34
C ALA A 60 -9.58 -3.44 -12.20
N HIS A 61 -10.54 -2.63 -12.64
CA HIS A 61 -10.24 -1.35 -13.28
C HIS A 61 -9.47 -0.44 -12.32
N ALA A 62 -8.40 0.19 -12.81
CA ALA A 62 -7.58 1.08 -11.97
C ALA A 62 -8.37 2.29 -11.46
N SER A 63 -9.38 2.74 -12.22
CA SER A 63 -10.25 3.87 -11.89
C SER A 63 -11.43 3.52 -10.96
N SER A 64 -11.74 2.24 -10.75
CA SER A 64 -12.87 1.81 -9.92
C SER A 64 -12.53 0.58 -9.08
N PRO A 65 -12.58 0.66 -7.75
CA PRO A 65 -12.28 -0.47 -6.88
C PRO A 65 -13.34 -1.60 -6.95
N PHE A 66 -14.49 -1.36 -7.59
CA PHE A 66 -15.60 -2.31 -7.64
C PHE A 66 -15.78 -2.98 -9.02
N GLY A 67 -15.13 -2.46 -10.06
CA GLY A 67 -15.23 -3.02 -11.41
C GLY A 67 -14.22 -4.14 -11.62
N LEU A 68 -14.65 -5.40 -11.47
CA LEU A 68 -13.84 -6.55 -11.87
C LEU A 68 -13.77 -6.65 -13.38
N PHE A 69 -12.56 -6.89 -13.89
CA PHE A 69 -12.33 -7.17 -15.30
C PHE A 69 -12.60 -8.65 -15.57
N LEU A 70 -13.67 -8.91 -16.31
CA LEU A 70 -14.10 -10.25 -16.69
C LEU A 70 -13.80 -10.48 -18.17
N VAL A 71 -13.35 -11.69 -18.49
CA VAL A 71 -13.12 -12.15 -19.86
C VAL A 71 -14.05 -13.32 -20.16
N PRO A 72 -14.47 -13.50 -21.43
CA PRO A 72 -15.22 -14.69 -21.80
C PRO A 72 -14.38 -15.93 -21.54
N ASP A 73 -14.95 -16.88 -20.81
CA ASP A 73 -14.39 -18.21 -20.59
C ASP A 73 -14.62 -19.11 -21.82
N LEU A 74 -14.12 -20.36 -21.78
CA LEU A 74 -14.29 -21.33 -22.86
C LEU A 74 -15.76 -21.55 -23.25
N ASP A 75 -16.68 -21.44 -22.27
CA ASP A 75 -18.12 -21.60 -22.48
C ASP A 75 -18.83 -20.29 -22.87
N GLY A 76 -18.08 -19.21 -23.17
CA GLY A 76 -18.61 -17.89 -23.49
C GLY A 76 -19.18 -17.12 -22.29
N THR A 77 -19.13 -17.70 -21.09
CA THR A 77 -19.59 -17.04 -19.87
C THR A 77 -18.53 -16.05 -19.35
N PRO A 78 -18.93 -14.88 -18.81
CA PRO A 78 -17.96 -13.94 -18.25
C PRO A 78 -17.35 -14.51 -16.97
N GLY A 79 -16.03 -14.64 -16.95
CA GLY A 79 -15.27 -15.21 -15.85
C GLY A 79 -13.97 -14.46 -15.55
N LEU A 80 -13.30 -14.86 -14.47
CA LEU A 80 -11.97 -14.34 -14.16
C LEU A 80 -10.95 -14.88 -15.16
N MET A 81 -9.96 -14.06 -15.47
CA MET A 81 -8.87 -14.39 -16.38
C MET A 81 -7.96 -15.47 -15.77
N THR A 82 -7.61 -16.50 -16.54
CA THR A 82 -6.61 -17.49 -16.11
C THR A 82 -5.19 -16.93 -16.25
N VAL A 83 -4.25 -17.47 -15.47
CA VAL A 83 -2.81 -17.13 -15.60
C VAL A 83 -2.27 -17.48 -16.99
N SER A 84 -2.72 -18.59 -17.57
CA SER A 84 -2.34 -19.00 -18.94
C SER A 84 -2.78 -17.98 -19.98
N TYR A 85 -4.03 -17.54 -19.92
CA TYR A 85 -4.57 -16.54 -20.85
C TYR A 85 -3.87 -15.18 -20.70
N PHE A 86 -3.57 -14.76 -19.47
CA PHE A 86 -2.77 -13.55 -19.24
C PHE A 86 -1.35 -13.67 -19.86
N THR A 87 -0.74 -14.84 -19.76
CA THR A 87 0.58 -15.11 -20.36
C THR A 87 0.53 -15.05 -21.88
N GLU A 88 -0.54 -15.57 -22.49
CA GLU A 88 -0.78 -15.48 -23.93
C GLU A 88 -0.97 -14.03 -24.39
N LEU A 89 -1.80 -13.25 -23.68
CA LEU A 89 -1.98 -11.82 -23.96
C LEU A 89 -0.67 -11.04 -23.81
N SER A 90 0.16 -11.42 -22.84
CA SER A 90 1.48 -10.81 -22.65
C SER A 90 2.44 -11.15 -23.80
N ARG A 91 2.42 -12.40 -24.28
CA ARG A 91 3.23 -12.83 -25.43
C ARG A 91 2.77 -12.21 -26.75
N SER A 92 1.48 -11.98 -26.91
CA SER A 92 0.90 -11.34 -28.11
C SER A 92 1.04 -9.82 -28.12
N GLY A 93 1.63 -9.22 -27.07
CA GLY A 93 1.80 -7.78 -26.95
C GLY A 93 0.51 -7.01 -26.66
N GLN A 94 -0.58 -7.71 -26.29
CA GLN A 94 -1.85 -7.09 -25.91
C GLN A 94 -1.88 -6.61 -24.46
N VAL A 95 -0.91 -7.05 -23.65
CA VAL A 95 -0.65 -6.52 -22.30
C VAL A 95 0.54 -5.58 -22.38
N GLU A 96 0.27 -4.29 -22.22
CA GLU A 96 1.31 -3.32 -21.91
C GLU A 96 1.42 -3.25 -20.39
N VAL A 97 2.44 -3.92 -19.84
CA VAL A 97 2.80 -3.68 -18.45
C VAL A 97 3.32 -2.25 -18.39
N GLU A 98 2.58 -1.38 -17.71
CA GLU A 98 3.13 -0.11 -17.29
C GLU A 98 4.21 -0.42 -16.28
N LYS A 99 5.43 -0.66 -16.78
CA LYS A 99 6.64 -0.50 -15.96
C LYS A 99 6.49 0.88 -15.35
N PRO A 100 6.68 1.06 -14.03
CA PRO A 100 6.60 2.37 -13.43
C PRO A 100 7.73 3.25 -13.99
N SER A 101 7.49 3.83 -15.16
CA SER A 101 8.25 4.88 -15.78
C SER A 101 7.90 6.13 -14.97
N ASN A 102 8.69 6.39 -13.94
CA ASN A 102 8.64 7.58 -13.08
C ASN A 102 7.46 7.72 -12.12
N ALA A 103 6.63 6.69 -11.91
CA ALA A 103 5.62 6.71 -10.87
C ALA A 103 6.23 6.37 -9.50
N ARG A 104 6.71 7.39 -8.77
CA ARG A 104 6.70 7.35 -7.30
C ARG A 104 5.23 7.22 -6.89
N PRO A 105 4.75 6.10 -6.34
CA PRO A 105 3.41 6.07 -5.79
C PRO A 105 3.49 6.87 -4.50
N GLN A 106 2.89 8.06 -4.50
CA GLN A 106 2.38 8.64 -3.26
C GLN A 106 1.45 7.58 -2.68
N LYS A 107 1.93 6.89 -1.65
CA LYS A 107 1.06 6.20 -0.70
C LYS A 107 -0.07 7.18 -0.39
N ALA A 108 -1.31 6.73 -0.48
CA ALA A 108 -2.31 7.22 0.46
C ALA A 108 -1.72 6.90 1.83
N THR A 109 -0.98 7.84 2.40
CA THR A 109 -0.34 7.65 3.69
C THR A 109 -1.49 7.60 4.65
N ASP A 110 -1.78 6.39 5.14
CA ASP A 110 -2.63 6.19 6.31
C ASP A 110 -2.27 7.31 7.31
N PRO A 111 -3.22 8.19 7.68
CA PRO A 111 -2.92 9.36 8.51
C PRO A 111 -2.21 8.97 9.82
N VAL A 112 -2.48 7.76 10.32
CA VAL A 112 -1.79 7.19 11.48
C VAL A 112 -0.32 6.92 11.18
N ARG A 113 -0.03 6.35 10.01
CA ARG A 113 1.33 6.08 9.54
C ARG A 113 2.10 7.38 9.26
N LEU A 114 1.44 8.38 8.66
CA LEU A 114 2.08 9.68 8.38
C LEU A 114 2.46 10.38 9.69
N ALA A 115 1.57 10.36 10.68
CA ALA A 115 1.83 10.90 12.01
C ALA A 115 3.01 10.18 12.69
N ALA A 116 3.08 8.84 12.59
CA ALA A 116 4.19 8.08 13.13
C ALA A 116 5.53 8.37 12.42
N GLU A 117 5.51 8.48 11.09
CA GLU A 117 6.70 8.81 10.29
C GLU A 117 7.18 10.24 10.55
N ARG A 118 6.27 11.21 10.70
CA ARG A 118 6.59 12.58 11.10
C ARG A 118 7.29 12.61 12.46
N LEU A 119 6.65 12.04 13.47
CA LEU A 119 7.14 12.07 14.84
C LEU A 119 8.49 11.36 14.99
N ARG A 120 8.70 10.27 14.23
CA ARG A 120 9.99 9.60 14.13
C ARG A 120 11.04 10.51 13.52
N THR A 121 10.72 11.19 12.42
CA THR A 121 11.63 12.13 11.73
C THR A 121 12.05 13.27 12.65
N GLU A 122 11.10 13.88 13.38
CA GLU A 122 11.40 14.92 14.37
C GLU A 122 12.37 14.42 15.46
N CYS A 123 12.12 13.22 15.99
CA CYS A 123 12.98 12.62 17.00
C CYS A 123 14.39 12.34 16.44
N ASP A 124 14.48 11.76 15.24
CA ASP A 124 15.75 11.44 14.58
C ASP A 124 16.57 12.71 14.29
N MET A 125 15.93 13.81 13.85
CA MET A 125 16.59 15.09 13.65
C MET A 125 17.14 15.67 14.97
N LEU A 126 16.35 15.62 16.04
CA LEU A 126 16.77 16.10 17.37
C LEU A 126 17.90 15.26 17.96
N ASP A 127 17.86 13.94 17.76
CA ASP A 127 18.89 13.02 18.22
C ASP A 127 20.19 13.23 17.44
N ALA A 128 20.12 13.34 16.11
CA ALA A 128 21.27 13.62 15.24
C ALA A 128 21.94 14.97 15.55
N ALA A 129 21.15 15.99 15.90
CA ALA A 129 21.65 17.30 16.30
C ALA A 129 22.05 17.39 17.79
N GLY A 130 21.96 16.29 18.56
CA GLY A 130 22.33 16.28 19.98
C GLY A 130 21.45 17.17 20.87
N VAL A 131 20.22 17.48 20.45
CA VAL A 131 19.34 18.42 21.14
C VAL A 131 18.83 17.80 22.44
N ARG A 132 19.02 18.52 23.56
CA ARG A 132 18.53 18.12 24.89
C ARG A 132 17.02 17.91 24.87
N ASN A 133 16.54 16.94 25.65
CA ASN A 133 15.12 16.57 25.74
C ASN A 133 14.29 17.54 26.60
N GLY A 134 14.40 18.84 26.34
CA GLY A 134 13.65 19.91 27.01
C GLY A 134 12.70 20.61 26.02
N SER A 135 11.48 20.95 26.47
CA SER A 135 10.45 21.54 25.60
C SER A 135 10.96 22.77 24.84
N LYS A 136 11.64 23.71 25.52
CA LYS A 136 12.20 24.91 24.88
C LYS A 136 13.27 24.59 23.83
N SER A 137 14.16 23.64 24.13
CA SER A 137 15.23 23.22 23.20
C SER A 137 14.66 22.53 21.95
N ILE A 138 13.65 21.68 22.14
CA ILE A 138 12.94 21.00 21.05
C ILE A 138 12.24 22.04 20.18
N ASP A 139 11.48 22.93 20.80
CA ASP A 139 10.67 23.94 20.11
C ASP A 139 11.53 24.88 19.25
N MET A 140 12.61 25.42 19.83
CA MET A 140 13.58 26.26 19.10
C MET A 140 14.20 25.52 17.90
N PHE A 141 14.57 24.25 18.09
CA PHE A 141 15.20 23.47 17.03
C PHE A 141 14.22 23.15 15.89
N ILE A 142 13.01 22.70 16.22
CA ILE A 142 11.98 22.36 15.23
C ILE A 142 11.58 23.61 14.45
N HIS A 143 11.34 24.75 15.10
CA HIS A 143 11.04 26.00 14.40
C HIS A 143 12.13 26.42 13.41
N ALA A 144 13.41 26.22 13.76
CA ALA A 144 14.53 26.60 12.90
C ALA A 144 14.78 25.60 11.74
N ASN A 145 14.49 24.30 11.94
CA ASN A 145 14.93 23.24 11.02
C ASN A 145 13.78 22.52 10.31
N TRP A 146 12.52 22.79 10.67
CA TRP A 146 11.36 22.24 9.96
C TRP A 146 11.11 23.03 8.67
N THR A 147 11.81 22.61 7.61
CA THR A 147 11.80 23.29 6.30
C THR A 147 10.46 23.14 5.57
N ALA A 148 10.27 23.95 4.52
CA ALA A 148 9.09 23.85 3.66
C ALA A 148 8.95 22.47 2.99
N ASP A 149 10.06 21.81 2.65
CA ASP A 149 10.06 20.45 2.10
C ASP A 149 9.55 19.43 3.13
N LEU A 150 9.96 19.55 4.40
CA LEU A 150 9.46 18.69 5.48
C LEU A 150 7.97 18.95 5.77
N ARG A 151 7.53 20.20 5.76
CA ARG A 151 6.09 20.54 5.86
C ARG A 151 5.28 19.95 4.72
N SER A 152 5.79 20.02 3.49
CA SER A 152 5.12 19.44 2.33
C SER A 152 5.02 17.92 2.40
N ARG A 153 6.01 17.24 2.99
CA ARG A 153 6.06 15.78 3.09
C ARG A 153 5.28 15.21 4.28
N TYR A 154 5.35 15.86 5.44
CA TYR A 154 4.87 15.32 6.72
C TYR A 154 3.78 16.18 7.38
N GLY A 155 3.55 17.39 6.88
CA GLY A 155 2.66 18.39 7.50
C GLY A 155 3.33 19.21 8.59
N GLU A 156 2.50 19.87 9.39
CA GLU A 156 2.94 20.71 10.50
C GLU A 156 3.58 19.84 11.60
N PRO A 157 4.64 20.32 12.27
CA PRO A 157 5.33 19.53 13.27
C PRO A 157 4.44 19.29 14.49
N ASP A 158 4.72 18.19 15.20
CA ASP A 158 4.01 17.85 16.42
C ASP A 158 4.44 18.77 17.58
N ASN A 159 3.57 18.87 18.59
CA ASN A 159 3.83 19.67 19.78
C ASN A 159 5.09 19.17 20.51
N CYS A 160 5.94 20.10 20.98
CA CYS A 160 7.17 19.80 21.71
C CYS A 160 6.97 18.85 22.92
N HIS A 161 5.80 18.88 23.58
CA HIS A 161 5.45 17.95 24.65
C HIS A 161 5.24 16.50 24.16
N THR A 162 4.63 16.34 22.98
CA THR A 162 4.44 15.03 22.32
C THR A 162 5.80 14.43 21.96
N ILE A 163 6.65 15.22 21.30
CA ILE A 163 8.01 14.83 20.91
C ILE A 163 8.83 14.43 22.15
N ARG A 164 8.81 15.25 23.21
CA ARG A 164 9.53 14.98 24.46
C ARG A 164 9.09 13.67 25.10
N ARG A 165 7.77 13.42 25.16
CA ARG A 165 7.20 12.17 25.71
C ARG A 165 7.70 10.98 24.91
N TRP A 166 7.70 11.08 23.59
CA TRP A 166 8.08 9.99 22.70
C TRP A 166 9.58 9.68 22.75
N ARG A 167 10.44 10.71 22.73
CA ARG A 167 11.90 10.55 22.93
C ARG A 167 12.22 9.88 24.26
N SER A 168 11.48 10.23 25.32
CA SER A 168 11.66 9.61 26.64
C SER A 168 11.28 8.13 26.64
N LYS A 169 10.16 7.78 25.97
CA LYS A 169 9.70 6.40 25.83
C LYS A 169 10.70 5.56 25.01
N ARG A 170 11.12 6.07 23.85
CA ARG A 170 12.09 5.43 22.95
C ARG A 170 13.42 5.11 23.63
N LYS A 171 13.95 6.02 24.45
CA LYS A 171 15.20 5.77 25.19
C LYS A 171 15.07 4.63 26.21
N ARG A 172 13.91 4.48 26.85
CA ARG A 172 13.66 3.37 27.80
C ARG A 172 13.56 2.02 27.12
N GLU A 173 13.10 1.97 25.87
CA GLU A 173 13.01 0.71 25.10
C GLU A 173 14.37 0.27 24.52
N LEU A 174 15.33 1.18 24.45
CA LEU A 174 16.69 0.93 23.96
C LEU A 174 17.71 0.64 25.07
N THR A 175 17.33 0.79 26.34
CA THR A 175 18.18 0.53 27.52
C THR A 175 17.73 -0.77 28.18
#